data_AF-A0A3S4JH52-F1
#
_entry.id   AF-A0A3S4JH52-F1
#
_cell.length_a   1.000
_cell.length_b   1.000
_cell.length_c   1.000
_cell.angle_alpha   90.00
_cell.angle_beta   90.00
_cell.angle_gamma   90.00
#
_symmetry.space_group_name_H-M   'P 1'
#
loop_
_entity.id
_entity.type
_entity.pdbx_description
1 polymer ?
#
loop_
_entity_poly.entity_id
_entity_poly.type
_entity_poly.pdbx_seq_one_letter_code
_entity_poly.pdbx_strand_id
1 'polypeptide(L)'
;MTPFNPIDHPHRRYNPLTGQWVLVSPHRAKRPWQGAQETPSQQMLPAHDPDCFLCAGNTRVTGDKNPDYKGTYVFTNDFAALMADTPDAPDSHDPLMRCQSARGTSRVICFSPDHSKTLPELSLPALTEIVRNLADADRRVRQNLSVGAGL
;
A
#
# COMPACT_ATOMS: atom_id res chain seq x y z
N MET A 1 33.13 -10.81 -34.53
CA MET A 1 32.01 -10.16 -33.83
C MET A 1 32.20 -10.37 -32.33
N THR A 2 32.07 -9.33 -31.52
CA THR A 2 32.13 -9.47 -30.05
C THR A 2 30.90 -10.24 -29.57
N PRO A 3 31.04 -11.27 -28.72
CA PRO A 3 29.89 -11.98 -28.18
C PRO A 3 29.03 -11.05 -27.33
N PHE A 4 27.73 -11.31 -27.29
CA PHE A 4 26.83 -10.59 -26.40
C PHE A 4 27.21 -10.86 -24.93
N ASN A 5 27.38 -9.79 -24.13
CA ASN A 5 27.58 -9.87 -22.69
C ASN A 5 26.48 -9.08 -21.97
N PRO A 6 25.55 -9.72 -21.23
CA PRO A 6 24.47 -9.00 -20.54
C PRO A 6 24.96 -8.09 -19.40
N ILE A 7 26.21 -8.27 -18.94
CA ILE A 7 26.83 -7.39 -17.94
C ILE A 7 27.13 -6.01 -18.54
N ASP A 8 27.43 -5.94 -19.84
CA ASP A 8 27.87 -4.70 -20.50
C ASP A 8 26.90 -4.17 -21.54
N HIS A 9 26.20 -5.07 -22.24
CA HIS A 9 25.38 -4.71 -23.37
C HIS A 9 23.92 -4.45 -22.96
N PRO A 10 23.31 -3.35 -23.45
CA PRO A 10 21.89 -3.11 -23.27
C PRO A 10 21.04 -4.26 -23.79
N HIS A 11 20.02 -4.62 -23.03
CA HIS A 11 19.11 -5.70 -23.37
C HIS A 11 17.75 -5.47 -22.70
N ARG A 12 16.75 -6.27 -23.09
CA ARG A 12 15.44 -6.25 -22.44
C ARG A 12 15.22 -7.58 -21.71
N ARG A 13 14.58 -7.52 -20.54
CA ARG A 13 14.11 -8.70 -19.81
C ARG A 13 12.60 -8.68 -19.75
N TYR A 14 11.97 -9.79 -20.08
CA TYR A 14 10.51 -9.93 -20.06
C TYR A 14 10.04 -10.22 -18.62
N ASN A 15 9.01 -9.52 -18.17
CA ASN A 15 8.29 -9.79 -16.93
C ASN A 15 7.01 -10.57 -17.24
N PRO A 16 6.94 -11.87 -16.91
CA PRO A 16 5.77 -12.69 -17.22
C PRO A 16 4.54 -12.33 -16.39
N LEU A 17 4.68 -11.66 -15.24
CA LEU A 17 3.55 -11.23 -14.42
C LEU A 17 2.79 -10.06 -15.05
N THR A 18 3.47 -9.21 -15.81
CA THR A 18 2.86 -8.00 -16.42
C THR A 18 2.76 -8.07 -17.94
N GLY A 19 3.42 -9.03 -18.59
CA GLY A 19 3.47 -9.12 -20.05
C GLY A 19 4.36 -8.06 -20.71
N GLN A 20 5.21 -7.39 -19.93
CA GLN A 20 5.99 -6.24 -20.38
C GLN A 20 7.49 -6.52 -20.35
N TRP A 21 8.25 -5.69 -21.07
CA TRP A 21 9.69 -5.75 -21.11
C TRP A 21 10.32 -4.59 -20.35
N VAL A 22 11.35 -4.88 -19.56
CA VAL A 22 12.18 -3.89 -18.88
C VAL A 22 13.48 -3.71 -19.63
N LEU A 23 13.82 -2.47 -19.99
CA LEU A 23 15.11 -2.13 -20.59
C LEU A 23 16.19 -2.09 -19.51
N VAL A 24 17.26 -2.85 -19.71
CA VAL A 24 18.46 -2.87 -18.87
C VAL A 24 19.57 -2.16 -19.61
N SER A 25 20.10 -1.08 -19.02
CA SER A 25 21.24 -0.31 -19.54
C SER A 25 22.35 -0.28 -18.48
N PRO A 26 23.28 -1.26 -18.47
CA PRO A 26 24.17 -1.51 -17.32
C PRO A 26 25.02 -0.31 -16.89
N HIS A 27 25.44 0.51 -17.84
CA HIS A 27 26.34 1.65 -17.59
C HIS A 27 25.61 2.98 -17.39
N ARG A 28 24.26 2.99 -17.36
CA ARG A 28 23.47 4.24 -17.38
C ARG A 28 23.71 5.13 -16.16
N ALA A 29 23.90 4.54 -14.99
CA ALA A 29 24.14 5.25 -13.74
C ALA A 29 25.52 5.93 -13.66
N LYS A 30 26.45 5.65 -14.59
CA LYS A 30 27.76 6.32 -14.65
C LYS A 30 27.68 7.77 -15.15
N ARG A 31 26.50 8.21 -15.63
CA ARG A 31 26.31 9.59 -16.07
C ARG A 31 26.37 10.52 -14.86
N PRO A 32 27.06 11.67 -14.96
CA PRO A 32 27.05 12.67 -13.90
C PRO A 32 25.62 13.05 -13.52
N TRP A 33 25.31 13.02 -12.22
CA TRP A 33 24.02 13.43 -11.69
C TRP A 33 24.12 14.84 -11.10
N GLN A 34 23.35 15.78 -11.64
CA GLN A 34 23.20 17.16 -11.14
C GLN A 34 21.73 17.49 -10.85
N GLY A 35 20.90 16.47 -10.75
CA GLY A 35 19.47 16.62 -10.48
C GLY A 35 19.17 16.70 -8.98
N ALA A 36 17.93 16.38 -8.64
CA ALA A 36 17.44 16.38 -7.26
C ALA A 36 18.32 15.51 -6.34
N GLN A 37 18.49 15.98 -5.11
CA GLN A 37 19.10 15.22 -4.02
C GLN A 37 18.02 15.01 -2.96
N GLU A 38 17.78 13.76 -2.60
CA GLU A 38 16.82 13.42 -1.57
C GLU A 38 17.36 13.78 -0.19
N THR A 39 16.51 14.29 0.69
CA THR A 39 16.86 14.54 2.09
C THR A 39 16.65 13.24 2.88
N PRO A 40 17.68 12.67 3.52
CA PRO A 40 17.51 11.50 4.35
C PRO A 40 16.53 11.78 5.49
N SER A 41 15.66 10.82 5.81
CA SER A 41 14.87 10.92 7.06
C SER A 41 15.82 10.75 8.25
N GLN A 42 15.94 11.79 9.08
CA GLN A 42 16.80 11.80 10.27
C GLN A 42 16.02 11.99 11.57
N GLN A 43 14.68 11.98 11.51
CA GLN A 43 13.87 12.24 12.69
C GLN A 43 13.86 11.04 13.62
N MET A 44 14.40 11.21 14.83
CA MET A 44 13.99 10.41 15.97
C MET A 44 12.56 10.80 16.33
N LEU A 45 11.62 9.90 16.02
CA LEU A 45 10.22 10.07 16.36
C LEU A 45 9.97 9.56 17.79
N PRO A 46 9.00 10.12 18.52
CA PRO A 46 8.60 9.56 19.81
C PRO A 46 7.86 8.24 19.60
N ALA A 47 7.89 7.35 20.60
CA ALA A 47 7.12 6.12 20.56
C ALA A 47 5.60 6.38 20.56
N HIS A 48 5.17 7.53 21.06
CA HIS A 48 3.79 8.00 20.99
C HIS A 48 3.78 9.50 20.70
N ASP A 49 3.05 9.89 19.66
CA ASP A 49 2.82 11.28 19.30
C ASP A 49 1.36 11.64 19.64
N PRO A 50 1.10 12.59 20.55
CA PRO A 50 -0.26 12.96 20.96
C PRO A 50 -1.09 13.60 19.84
N ASP A 51 -0.45 14.14 18.80
CA ASP A 51 -1.11 14.79 17.66
C ASP A 51 -1.32 13.82 16.48
N CYS A 52 -0.76 12.62 16.55
CA CYS A 52 -0.88 11.62 15.50
C CYS A 52 -2.26 10.94 15.51
N PHE A 53 -2.98 11.03 14.40
CA PHE A 53 -4.30 10.40 14.22
C PHE A 53 -4.29 8.87 14.23
N LEU A 54 -3.11 8.25 14.17
CA LEU A 54 -2.96 6.78 14.12
C LEU A 54 -2.52 6.19 15.47
N CYS A 55 -1.99 7.00 16.39
CA CYS A 55 -1.50 6.51 17.66
C CYS A 55 -2.64 5.97 18.55
N ALA A 56 -2.29 4.98 19.38
CA ALA A 56 -3.21 4.35 20.32
C ALA A 56 -3.78 5.37 21.31
N GLY A 57 -5.10 5.33 21.54
CA GLY A 57 -5.78 6.26 22.45
C GLY A 57 -6.05 7.66 21.88
N ASN A 58 -5.50 8.02 20.72
CA ASN A 58 -5.70 9.33 20.11
C ASN A 58 -7.02 9.42 19.36
N THR A 59 -7.46 10.66 19.13
CA THR A 59 -8.65 10.95 18.33
C THR A 59 -8.24 11.09 16.88
N ARG A 60 -8.94 10.43 15.97
CA ARG A 60 -8.77 10.55 14.53
C ARG A 60 -9.33 11.89 14.03
N VAL A 61 -8.99 12.25 12.80
CA VAL A 61 -9.44 13.48 12.14
C VAL A 61 -10.98 13.62 12.10
N THR A 62 -11.71 12.52 12.09
CA THR A 62 -13.18 12.46 12.10
C THR A 62 -13.80 12.55 13.49
N GLY A 63 -13.01 12.58 14.56
CA GLY A 63 -13.47 12.59 15.94
C GLY A 63 -13.58 11.20 16.60
N ASP A 64 -13.41 10.13 15.84
CA ASP A 64 -13.37 8.76 16.38
C ASP A 64 -12.14 8.55 17.26
N LYS A 65 -12.28 7.85 18.38
CA LYS A 65 -11.15 7.54 19.26
C LYS A 65 -10.55 6.18 18.93
N ASN A 66 -9.24 6.14 18.68
CA ASN A 66 -8.49 4.89 18.57
C ASN A 66 -8.51 4.17 19.93
N PRO A 67 -8.68 2.84 19.94
CA PRO A 67 -8.51 2.06 21.17
C PRO A 67 -7.07 2.19 21.68
N ASP A 68 -6.87 1.87 22.97
CA ASP A 68 -5.53 1.70 23.54
C ASP A 68 -4.92 0.36 23.09
N TYR A 69 -4.73 0.21 21.78
CA TYR A 69 -4.25 -1.02 21.16
C TYR A 69 -2.78 -1.28 21.49
N LYS A 70 -2.41 -2.56 21.68
CA LYS A 70 -1.04 -2.96 22.06
C LYS A 70 -0.27 -3.70 20.97
N GLY A 71 -0.94 -4.03 19.87
CA GLY A 71 -0.39 -4.76 18.72
C GLY A 71 -0.81 -4.11 17.42
N THR A 72 -1.18 -4.91 16.43
CA THR A 72 -1.72 -4.37 15.17
C THR A 72 -3.15 -3.87 15.37
N TYR A 73 -3.50 -2.75 14.74
CA TYR A 73 -4.85 -2.21 14.75
C TYR A 73 -5.34 -1.96 13.32
N VAL A 74 -6.56 -2.41 12.99
CA VAL A 74 -7.15 -2.27 11.66
C VAL A 74 -8.52 -1.62 11.75
N PHE A 75 -8.72 -0.52 11.03
CA PHE A 75 -9.99 0.21 10.98
C PHE A 75 -10.35 0.60 9.55
N THR A 76 -11.61 0.96 9.31
CA THR A 76 -12.07 1.47 8.00
C THR A 76 -11.52 2.88 7.81
N ASN A 77 -10.94 3.16 6.65
CA ASN A 77 -10.37 4.47 6.36
C ASN A 77 -11.46 5.55 6.42
N ASP A 78 -11.19 6.62 7.17
CA ASP A 78 -12.09 7.78 7.31
C ASP A 78 -12.41 8.45 5.96
N PHE A 79 -11.49 8.37 5.00
CA PHE A 79 -11.64 8.87 3.64
C PHE A 79 -11.42 7.73 2.64
N ALA A 80 -12.27 6.71 2.69
CA ALA A 80 -12.17 5.56 1.80
C ALA A 80 -12.28 5.95 0.31
N ALA A 81 -11.39 5.42 -0.52
CA ALA A 81 -11.40 5.66 -1.97
C ALA A 81 -12.52 4.91 -2.71
N LEU A 82 -13.11 3.91 -2.04
CA LEU A 82 -14.21 3.10 -2.53
C LEU A 82 -15.25 2.96 -1.43
N MET A 83 -16.52 2.99 -1.82
CA MET A 83 -17.66 2.74 -0.94
C MET A 83 -18.36 1.46 -1.37
N ALA A 84 -18.98 0.76 -0.42
CA ALA A 84 -19.62 -0.53 -0.69
C ALA A 84 -20.97 -0.36 -1.42
N ASP A 85 -21.62 0.78 -1.17
CA ASP A 85 -22.93 1.18 -1.67
C ASP A 85 -22.87 2.14 -2.87
N THR A 86 -21.69 2.31 -3.49
CA THR A 86 -21.56 3.07 -4.73
C THR A 86 -22.55 2.54 -5.77
N PRO A 87 -23.43 3.39 -6.35
CA PRO A 87 -24.41 2.95 -7.34
C PRO A 87 -23.71 2.51 -8.63
N ASP A 88 -24.45 1.77 -9.45
CA ASP A 88 -23.91 1.34 -10.73
C ASP A 88 -23.77 2.52 -11.71
N ALA A 89 -22.62 2.54 -12.40
CA ALA A 89 -22.38 3.46 -13.50
C ALA A 89 -23.20 3.03 -14.72
N PRO A 90 -23.64 3.97 -15.58
CA PRO A 90 -24.41 3.64 -16.76
C PRO A 90 -23.58 2.83 -17.76
N ASP A 91 -24.21 1.82 -18.37
CA ASP A 91 -23.61 1.08 -19.47
C ASP A 91 -23.36 2.00 -20.67
N SER A 92 -22.16 1.90 -21.27
CA SER A 92 -21.79 2.63 -22.47
C SER A 92 -21.20 1.68 -23.51
N HIS A 93 -21.67 1.80 -24.75
CA HIS A 93 -21.10 1.12 -25.91
C HIS A 93 -20.12 2.00 -26.70
N ASP A 94 -19.88 3.24 -26.26
CA ASP A 94 -18.92 4.13 -26.92
C ASP A 94 -17.52 3.48 -26.92
N PRO A 95 -16.84 3.37 -28.07
CA PRO A 95 -15.53 2.71 -28.16
C PRO A 95 -14.38 3.49 -27.54
N LEU A 96 -14.55 4.79 -27.24
CA LEU A 96 -13.52 5.68 -26.73
C LEU A 96 -13.79 6.11 -25.28
N MET A 97 -15.05 6.42 -24.95
CA MET A 97 -15.44 6.97 -23.65
C MET A 97 -16.30 5.97 -22.86
N ARG A 98 -15.64 5.18 -22.02
CA ARG A 98 -16.28 4.14 -21.18
C ARG A 98 -16.06 4.42 -19.69
N CYS A 99 -17.06 4.09 -18.89
CA CYS A 99 -16.96 4.07 -17.43
C CYS A 99 -17.55 2.77 -16.90
N GLN A 100 -17.13 2.36 -15.71
CA GLN A 100 -17.63 1.16 -15.01
C GLN A 100 -17.78 1.47 -13.52
N SER A 101 -18.74 0.83 -12.88
CA SER A 101 -18.93 0.90 -11.43
C SER A 101 -17.68 0.39 -10.71
N ALA A 102 -17.33 1.02 -9.59
CA ALA A 102 -16.29 0.55 -8.68
C ALA A 102 -16.81 0.59 -7.24
N ARG A 103 -16.98 -0.60 -6.65
CA ARG A 103 -17.42 -0.80 -5.27
C ARG A 103 -16.31 -1.45 -4.47
N GLY A 104 -16.23 -1.12 -3.18
CA GLY A 104 -15.22 -1.70 -2.31
C GLY A 104 -15.16 -1.04 -0.94
N THR A 105 -14.03 -1.23 -0.28
CA THR A 105 -13.74 -0.60 1.01
C THR A 105 -12.25 -0.33 1.10
N SER A 106 -11.86 0.67 1.90
CA SER A 106 -10.47 0.96 2.22
C SER A 106 -10.29 0.81 3.72
N ARG A 107 -9.21 0.13 4.13
CA ARG A 107 -8.87 -0.06 5.55
C ARG A 107 -7.46 0.41 5.80
N VAL A 108 -7.23 0.95 6.99
CA VAL A 108 -5.91 1.35 7.49
C VAL A 108 -5.43 0.30 8.49
N ILE A 109 -4.15 -0.05 8.41
CA ILE A 109 -3.48 -0.97 9.34
C ILE A 109 -2.33 -0.22 10.03
N CYS A 110 -2.41 -0.11 11.35
CA CYS A 110 -1.31 0.33 12.19
C CYS A 110 -0.53 -0.92 12.63
N PHE A 111 0.76 -0.98 12.33
CA PHE A 111 1.58 -2.17 12.60
C PHE A 111 1.83 -2.41 14.09
N SER A 112 2.02 -1.34 14.84
CA SER A 112 2.26 -1.38 16.28
C SER A 112 1.80 -0.05 16.92
N PRO A 113 1.68 0.05 18.26
CA PRO A 113 1.40 1.32 18.92
C PRO A 113 2.61 2.27 18.95
N ASP A 114 3.79 1.76 18.63
CA ASP A 114 5.05 2.49 18.67
C ASP A 114 5.25 3.27 17.36
N HIS A 115 5.03 4.58 17.43
CA HIS A 115 5.10 5.50 16.30
C HIS A 115 6.52 5.66 15.75
N SER A 116 7.54 5.35 16.54
CA SER A 116 8.93 5.52 16.12
C SER A 116 9.50 4.33 15.36
N LYS A 117 8.79 3.19 15.33
CA LYS A 117 9.33 1.95 14.76
C LYS A 117 8.76 1.63 13.39
N THR A 118 9.67 1.28 12.49
CA THR A 118 9.38 0.71 11.18
C THR A 118 9.42 -0.82 11.23
N LEU A 119 8.94 -1.49 10.17
CA LEU A 119 8.91 -2.95 10.05
C LEU A 119 10.23 -3.66 10.45
N PRO A 120 11.43 -3.25 10.00
CA PRO A 120 12.68 -3.93 10.37
C PRO A 120 13.04 -3.82 11.86
N GLU A 121 12.43 -2.91 12.62
CA GLU A 121 12.68 -2.69 14.04
C GLU A 121 11.70 -3.45 14.94
N LEU A 122 10.68 -4.07 14.35
CA LEU A 122 9.69 -4.86 15.07
C LEU A 122 10.21 -6.27 15.35
N SER A 123 9.76 -6.85 16.46
CA SER A 123 10.10 -8.22 16.80
C SER A 123 9.44 -9.22 15.84
N LEU A 124 10.04 -10.41 15.66
CA LEU A 124 9.45 -11.48 14.84
C LEU A 124 8.01 -11.84 15.26
N PRO A 125 7.65 -11.91 16.56
CA PRO A 125 6.25 -12.09 16.96
C PRO A 125 5.33 -10.99 16.46
N ALA A 126 5.74 -9.71 16.55
CA ALA A 126 4.94 -8.58 16.06
C ALA A 126 4.76 -8.64 14.53
N LEU A 127 5.82 -8.97 13.78
CA LEU A 127 5.73 -9.18 12.33
C LEU A 127 4.78 -10.32 11.96
N THR A 128 4.80 -11.41 12.72
CA THR A 128 3.87 -12.53 12.53
C THR A 128 2.42 -12.10 12.78
N GLU A 129 2.20 -11.26 13.78
CA GLU A 129 0.88 -10.69 14.08
C GLU A 129 0.36 -9.82 12.93
N ILE A 130 1.21 -8.98 12.35
CA ILE A 130 0.87 -8.14 11.19
C ILE A 130 0.42 -9.01 10.02
N VAL A 131 1.18 -10.05 9.67
CA VAL A 131 0.82 -10.96 8.57
C VAL A 131 -0.51 -11.65 8.84
N ARG A 132 -0.74 -12.12 10.07
CA ARG A 132 -2.01 -12.75 10.46
C ARG A 132 -3.18 -11.78 10.32
N ASN A 133 -3.07 -10.58 10.88
CA ASN A 133 -4.13 -9.59 10.85
C ASN A 133 -4.43 -9.07 9.44
N LEU A 134 -3.41 -9.00 8.57
CA LEU A 134 -3.61 -8.68 7.16
C LEU A 134 -4.40 -9.79 6.45
N ALA A 135 -4.04 -11.05 6.67
CA ALA A 135 -4.76 -12.19 6.10
C ALA A 135 -6.22 -12.28 6.61
N ASP A 136 -6.45 -12.00 7.90
CA ASP A 136 -7.78 -11.96 8.48
C ASP A 136 -8.61 -10.78 7.94
N ALA A 137 -7.99 -9.61 7.73
CA ALA A 137 -8.64 -8.45 7.13
C ALA A 137 -9.06 -8.73 5.67
N ASP A 138 -8.19 -9.35 4.87
CA ASP A 138 -8.51 -9.78 3.50
C ASP A 138 -9.67 -10.78 3.48
N ARG A 139 -9.63 -11.81 4.33
CA ARG A 139 -10.71 -12.81 4.42
C ARG A 139 -12.06 -12.16 4.73
N ARG A 140 -12.12 -11.22 5.67
CA ARG A 140 -13.36 -10.51 6.03
C ARG A 140 -13.89 -9.68 4.88
N VAL A 141 -13.02 -8.99 4.15
CA VAL A 141 -13.42 -8.20 2.97
C VAL A 141 -14.01 -9.11 1.88
N ARG A 142 -13.36 -10.25 1.61
CA ARG A 142 -13.87 -11.22 0.61
C ARG A 142 -15.24 -11.78 0.97
N GLN A 143 -15.46 -12.14 2.24
CA GLN A 143 -16.75 -12.64 2.71
C GLN A 143 -17.85 -11.59 2.54
N ASN A 144 -17.59 -10.34 2.91
CA ASN A 144 -18.57 -9.26 2.81
C ASN A 144 -18.89 -8.87 1.35
N LEU A 145 -17.90 -8.94 0.44
CA LEU A 145 -18.12 -8.68 -0.99
C LEU A 145 -18.93 -9.79 -1.68
N SER A 146 -18.77 -11.06 -1.27
CA SER A 146 -19.53 -12.18 -1.85
C SER A 146 -21.04 -12.13 -1.58
N VAL A 147 -21.48 -11.39 -0.56
CA VAL A 147 -22.91 -11.19 -0.24
C VAL A 147 -23.55 -10.08 -1.11
N GLY A 148 -22.74 -9.20 -1.72
CA GLY A 148 -23.23 -8.08 -2.55
C GLY A 148 -23.22 -8.33 -4.07
N ALA A 149 -22.78 -9.52 -4.52
CA ALA A 149 -22.70 -9.90 -5.93
C ALA A 149 -23.84 -10.84 -6.39
N GLY A 150 -24.89 -10.95 -5.59
CA GLY A 150 -26.09 -11.73 -5.92
C GLY A 150 -27.28 -10.84 -6.18
N LEU A 151 -27.43 -10.35 -7.41
CA LEU A 151 -28.67 -10.12 -8.15
C LEU A 151 -28.33 -10.09 -9.65
#